data_AF-A0A257H011-F1
#
_entry.id   AF-A0A257H011-F1
#
_cell.length_a   1.000
_cell.length_b   1.000
_cell.length_c   1.000
_cell.angle_alpha   90.00
_cell.angle_beta   90.00
_cell.angle_gamma   90.00
#
_symmetry.space_group_name_H-M   'P 1'
#
loop_
_entity.id
_entity.type
_entity.pdbx_description
1 polymer ?
#
loop_
_entity_poly.entity_id
_entity_poly.type
_entity_poly.pdbx_seq_one_letter_code
_entity_poly.pdbx_strand_id
1 'polypeptide(L)'
;PANTSRVTLNAGAGSVSLQSFSLGGSLVVEGGSLQVAGGITTAGYAQSGGAVSTPGAFRVTGNFDQTLGNLNAASVEVTRVSGDIVVGNITAPTVTLTAQSGAIRQSGAIQQAALTTRSTAGTLLLSTGNRLSSFSAANTGTGDIELVNTGVLTTSGITNTGGNIKITNTGGISSLDEGLISASSPGAKVSLTANSPLSIGASGIVAGGDIALVATNLTSAGNITLNGPIESKAGAVALTAANNLTQNSSVLAPLGVSAAAGGTLTLGPTATSGYQPVSYQVNSLPVAPPRSPASSNSATDLVVALMTTATDPVVDRSVTPLESLITKDKDRDRDSSKALIVSEGQVCRP
;
A
#
# COMPACT_ATOMS: atom_id res chain seq x y z
N PRO A 1 18.70 -28.85 10.60
CA PRO A 1 19.87 -27.99 10.90
C PRO A 1 19.76 -26.66 10.13
N ALA A 2 19.64 -25.53 10.83
CA ALA A 2 19.81 -24.23 10.19
C ALA A 2 21.23 -24.19 9.61
N ASN A 3 21.38 -24.03 8.29
CA ASN A 3 22.68 -24.01 7.64
C ASN A 3 23.48 -22.81 8.18
N THR A 4 24.54 -23.07 8.94
CA THR A 4 25.43 -22.06 9.55
C THR A 4 26.58 -21.63 8.64
N SER A 5 26.67 -22.20 7.43
CA SER A 5 27.75 -21.89 6.48
C SER A 5 27.81 -20.40 6.19
N ARG A 6 28.98 -19.79 6.40
CA ARG A 6 29.20 -18.36 6.17
C ARG A 6 30.42 -18.17 5.27
N VAL A 7 30.26 -17.41 4.21
CA VAL A 7 31.38 -16.94 3.37
C VAL A 7 31.53 -15.44 3.61
N THR A 8 32.73 -15.00 3.97
CA THR A 8 33.02 -13.59 4.20
C THR A 8 34.05 -13.10 3.20
N LEU A 9 33.73 -12.03 2.49
CA LEU A 9 34.68 -11.24 1.72
C LEU A 9 35.06 -10.01 2.57
N ASN A 10 36.25 -10.03 3.14
CA ASN A 10 36.74 -8.95 3.99
C ASN A 10 37.31 -7.79 3.16
N ALA A 11 37.57 -6.65 3.81
CA ALA A 11 38.10 -5.46 3.13
C ALA A 11 39.48 -5.66 2.45
N GLY A 12 40.26 -6.66 2.87
CA GLY A 12 41.57 -6.97 2.30
C GLY A 12 41.53 -7.91 1.09
N ALA A 13 40.36 -8.46 0.72
CA ALA A 13 40.26 -9.53 -0.28
C ALA A 13 40.54 -9.09 -1.74
N GLY A 14 40.59 -7.78 -2.03
CA GLY A 14 40.75 -7.29 -3.41
C GLY A 14 39.58 -7.70 -4.31
N SER A 15 39.88 -8.12 -5.54
CA SER A 15 38.88 -8.60 -6.51
C SER A 15 38.84 -10.12 -6.57
N VAL A 16 37.66 -10.70 -6.33
CA VAL A 16 37.39 -12.13 -6.43
C VAL A 16 36.40 -12.38 -7.56
N SER A 17 36.79 -13.22 -8.52
CA SER A 17 35.93 -13.62 -9.65
C SER A 17 35.63 -15.11 -9.59
N LEU A 18 34.35 -15.47 -9.60
CA LEU A 18 33.86 -16.84 -9.58
C LEU A 18 33.02 -17.13 -10.83
N GLN A 19 33.04 -18.37 -11.31
CA GLN A 19 32.16 -18.79 -12.40
C GLN A 19 30.72 -18.99 -11.91
N SER A 20 30.55 -19.61 -10.75
CA SER A 20 29.26 -19.83 -10.11
C SER A 20 29.37 -19.65 -8.60
N PHE A 21 28.26 -19.28 -7.95
CA PHE A 21 28.19 -19.16 -6.51
C PHE A 21 26.79 -19.47 -6.01
N SER A 22 26.68 -20.51 -5.17
CA SER A 22 25.44 -20.86 -4.47
C SER A 22 25.81 -21.28 -3.06
N LEU A 23 25.13 -20.71 -2.08
CA LEU A 23 25.45 -20.92 -0.67
C LEU A 23 24.17 -21.18 0.12
N GLY A 24 24.09 -22.33 0.79
CA GLY A 24 22.96 -22.64 1.68
C GLY A 24 22.88 -21.81 2.96
N GLY A 25 23.88 -20.95 3.22
CA GLY A 25 23.99 -20.06 4.38
C GLY A 25 24.25 -18.60 3.96
N SER A 26 25.05 -17.86 4.73
CA SER A 26 25.19 -16.39 4.59
C SER A 26 26.43 -15.94 3.82
N LEU A 27 26.25 -15.05 2.84
CA LEU A 27 27.32 -14.28 2.22
C LEU A 27 27.46 -12.93 2.95
N VAL A 28 28.66 -12.62 3.43
CA VAL A 28 29.00 -11.36 4.09
C VAL A 28 30.05 -10.63 3.27
N VAL A 29 29.79 -9.38 2.89
CA VAL A 29 30.72 -8.55 2.12
C VAL A 29 31.02 -7.27 2.90
N GLU A 30 32.20 -7.22 3.48
CA GLU A 30 32.66 -6.07 4.28
C GLU A 30 33.50 -5.09 3.42
N GLY A 31 34.04 -5.57 2.30
CA GLY A 31 34.80 -4.77 1.33
C GLY A 31 35.23 -5.60 0.12
N GLY A 32 36.15 -5.08 -0.69
CA GLY A 32 36.59 -5.74 -1.94
C GLY A 32 35.54 -5.74 -3.05
N SER A 33 35.75 -6.56 -4.08
CA SER A 33 34.84 -6.76 -5.20
C SER A 33 34.60 -8.23 -5.46
N LEU A 34 33.36 -8.71 -5.33
CA LEU A 34 32.92 -10.04 -5.76
C LEU A 34 32.27 -9.95 -7.14
N GLN A 35 32.80 -10.67 -8.12
CA GLN A 35 32.19 -10.85 -9.43
C GLN A 35 31.83 -12.33 -9.62
N VAL A 36 30.57 -12.62 -9.95
CA VAL A 36 30.11 -13.98 -10.25
C VAL A 36 29.54 -14.00 -11.66
N ALA A 37 30.06 -14.86 -12.53
CA ALA A 37 29.62 -14.92 -13.93
C ALA A 37 28.18 -15.43 -14.09
N GLY A 38 27.76 -16.35 -13.23
CA GLY A 38 26.35 -16.78 -13.10
C GLY A 38 25.59 -16.00 -12.03
N GLY A 39 24.37 -16.43 -11.72
CA GLY A 39 23.58 -15.89 -10.61
C GLY A 39 24.18 -16.22 -9.23
N ILE A 40 23.71 -15.49 -8.23
CA ILE A 40 24.05 -15.70 -6.81
C ILE A 40 22.78 -16.10 -6.08
N THR A 41 22.80 -17.24 -5.40
CA THR A 41 21.71 -17.64 -4.49
C THR A 41 22.28 -17.91 -3.10
N THR A 42 21.73 -17.23 -2.09
CA THR A 42 22.17 -17.38 -0.70
C THR A 42 20.98 -17.46 0.26
N ALA A 43 21.14 -18.09 1.42
CA ALA A 43 20.12 -18.05 2.46
C ALA A 43 20.19 -16.77 3.31
N GLY A 44 21.34 -16.09 3.33
CA GLY A 44 21.50 -14.81 4.01
C GLY A 44 22.51 -13.92 3.30
N TYR A 45 22.33 -12.62 3.40
CA TYR A 45 23.22 -11.62 2.83
C TYR A 45 23.40 -10.45 3.80
N ALA A 46 24.66 -10.10 4.04
CA ALA A 46 25.01 -8.87 4.72
C ALA A 46 26.09 -8.13 3.92
N GLN A 47 25.92 -6.83 3.71
CA GLN A 47 26.92 -6.01 3.05
C GLN A 47 27.10 -4.68 3.78
N SER A 48 28.32 -4.43 4.21
CA SER A 48 28.74 -3.20 4.88
C SER A 48 29.85 -2.46 4.10
N GLY A 49 30.17 -2.92 2.89
CA GLY A 49 31.14 -2.28 2.01
C GLY A 49 31.33 -3.05 0.70
N GLY A 50 32.29 -2.60 -0.11
CA GLY A 50 32.68 -3.29 -1.33
C GLY A 50 31.63 -3.30 -2.44
N ALA A 51 31.84 -4.16 -3.44
CA ALA A 51 30.96 -4.34 -4.57
C ALA A 51 30.64 -5.82 -4.79
N VAL A 52 29.39 -6.12 -5.13
CA VAL A 52 28.95 -7.42 -5.62
C VAL A 52 28.36 -7.21 -7.00
N SER A 53 28.84 -7.97 -7.99
CA SER A 53 28.39 -7.88 -9.37
C SER A 53 28.10 -9.25 -9.95
N THR A 54 26.96 -9.40 -10.61
CA THR A 54 26.59 -10.59 -11.36
C THR A 54 25.76 -10.18 -12.58
N PRO A 55 25.99 -10.75 -13.77
CA PRO A 55 25.08 -10.56 -14.90
C PRO A 55 23.83 -11.45 -14.79
N GLY A 56 23.73 -12.27 -13.74
CA GLY A 56 22.58 -13.10 -13.43
C GLY A 56 21.70 -12.54 -12.33
N ALA A 57 20.77 -13.37 -11.86
CA ALA A 57 19.89 -13.04 -10.74
C ALA A 57 20.64 -13.14 -9.40
N PHE A 58 20.38 -12.20 -8.51
CA PHE A 58 20.81 -12.23 -7.12
C PHE A 58 19.62 -12.57 -6.22
N ARG A 59 19.65 -13.72 -5.54
CA ARG A 59 18.55 -14.27 -4.74
C ARG A 59 18.93 -14.48 -3.29
N VAL A 60 18.08 -14.01 -2.38
CA VAL A 60 18.22 -14.23 -0.94
C VAL A 60 16.90 -14.71 -0.34
N THR A 61 16.93 -15.81 0.40
CA THR A 61 15.73 -16.44 0.98
C THR A 61 15.63 -16.31 2.51
N GLY A 62 16.47 -15.47 3.11
CA GLY A 62 16.47 -15.20 4.54
C GLY A 62 16.95 -13.80 4.87
N ASN A 63 17.86 -13.67 5.83
CA ASN A 63 18.30 -12.36 6.31
C ASN A 63 18.94 -11.55 5.18
N PHE A 64 18.52 -10.29 5.04
CA PHE A 64 19.11 -9.36 4.08
C PHE A 64 19.36 -8.03 4.79
N ASP A 65 20.63 -7.62 4.83
CA ASP A 65 21.04 -6.36 5.42
C ASP A 65 22.18 -5.73 4.60
N GLN A 66 21.83 -4.78 3.74
CA GLN A 66 22.79 -4.02 2.96
C GLN A 66 22.83 -2.60 3.52
N THR A 67 23.80 -2.31 4.38
CA THR A 67 23.96 -0.98 4.99
C THR A 67 24.82 -0.06 4.14
N LEU A 68 25.75 -0.62 3.37
CA LEU A 68 26.70 0.08 2.49
C LEU A 68 27.08 -0.82 1.30
N GLY A 69 28.01 -0.34 0.47
CA GLY A 69 28.48 -1.07 -0.70
C GLY A 69 27.51 -1.02 -1.87
N ASN A 70 27.90 -1.64 -2.98
CA ASN A 70 27.10 -1.67 -4.21
C ASN A 70 26.74 -3.11 -4.56
N LEU A 71 25.50 -3.32 -5.00
CA LEU A 71 25.01 -4.56 -5.59
C LEU A 71 24.56 -4.26 -7.02
N ASN A 72 25.22 -4.89 -8.01
CA ASN A 72 24.85 -4.83 -9.42
C ASN A 72 24.42 -6.23 -9.87
N ALA A 73 23.19 -6.36 -10.35
CA ALA A 73 22.62 -7.64 -10.78
C ALA A 73 21.66 -7.45 -11.97
N ALA A 74 21.44 -8.51 -12.76
CA ALA A 74 20.39 -8.48 -13.77
C ALA A 74 18.98 -8.50 -13.15
N SER A 75 18.85 -9.08 -11.96
CA SER A 75 17.67 -8.95 -11.11
C SER A 75 18.04 -9.18 -9.65
N VAL A 76 17.26 -8.60 -8.73
CA VAL A 76 17.39 -8.85 -7.29
C VAL A 76 16.07 -9.38 -6.75
N GLU A 77 16.11 -10.49 -6.04
CA GLU A 77 14.95 -11.12 -5.41
C GLU A 77 15.29 -11.46 -3.95
N VAL A 78 14.59 -10.82 -3.02
CA VAL A 78 14.80 -11.01 -1.59
C VAL A 78 13.49 -11.42 -0.94
N THR A 79 13.48 -12.56 -0.26
CA THR A 79 12.39 -12.98 0.61
C THR A 79 12.92 -13.19 2.01
N ARG A 80 12.37 -12.43 2.96
CA ARG A 80 12.69 -12.53 4.38
C ARG A 80 11.42 -12.89 5.15
N VAL A 81 11.46 -14.01 5.87
CA VAL A 81 10.29 -14.52 6.63
C VAL A 81 9.99 -13.63 7.84
N SER A 82 11.03 -13.21 8.56
CA SER A 82 10.90 -12.40 9.77
C SER A 82 12.00 -11.34 9.87
N GLY A 83 11.61 -10.16 10.34
CA GLY A 83 12.46 -8.98 10.47
C GLY A 83 12.48 -8.13 9.21
N ASP A 84 13.12 -6.98 9.35
CA ASP A 84 13.17 -5.97 8.29
C ASP A 84 14.15 -6.36 7.17
N ILE A 85 13.87 -5.89 5.95
CA ILE A 85 14.85 -5.84 4.86
C ILE A 85 15.44 -4.43 4.84
N VAL A 86 16.77 -4.32 4.91
CA VAL A 86 17.48 -3.06 4.70
C VAL A 86 18.22 -3.12 3.37
N VAL A 87 17.87 -2.25 2.43
CA VAL A 87 18.51 -2.19 1.11
C VAL A 87 19.42 -0.98 0.97
N GLY A 88 20.61 -1.23 0.41
CA GLY A 88 21.62 -0.22 0.11
C GLY A 88 21.60 0.17 -1.36
N ASN A 89 22.78 0.44 -1.92
CA ASN A 89 22.87 0.77 -3.34
C ASN A 89 22.64 -0.49 -4.19
N ILE A 90 21.54 -0.50 -4.92
CA ILE A 90 21.17 -1.58 -5.85
C ILE A 90 21.02 -0.98 -7.23
N THR A 91 21.72 -1.56 -8.20
CA THR A 91 21.53 -1.31 -9.62
C THR A 91 21.05 -2.60 -10.27
N ALA A 92 19.79 -2.65 -10.64
CA ALA A 92 19.20 -3.79 -11.33
C ALA A 92 17.96 -3.36 -12.11
N PRO A 93 17.71 -3.92 -13.31
CA PRO A 93 16.47 -3.68 -14.06
C PRO A 93 15.20 -4.07 -13.32
N THR A 94 15.27 -5.10 -12.47
CA THR A 94 14.12 -5.62 -11.72
C THR A 94 14.53 -5.95 -10.29
N VAL A 95 13.70 -5.51 -9.34
CA VAL A 95 13.93 -5.75 -7.91
C VAL A 95 12.61 -6.17 -7.26
N THR A 96 12.62 -7.31 -6.55
CA THR A 96 11.48 -7.81 -5.77
C THR A 96 11.92 -8.00 -4.33
N LEU A 97 11.25 -7.31 -3.41
CA LEU A 97 11.53 -7.37 -1.98
C LEU A 97 10.28 -7.83 -1.22
N THR A 98 10.39 -8.94 -0.50
CA THR A 98 9.29 -9.52 0.29
C THR A 98 9.71 -9.69 1.74
N ALA A 99 9.31 -8.75 2.60
CA ALA A 99 9.42 -8.86 4.05
C ALA A 99 8.09 -9.40 4.60
N GLN A 100 7.98 -10.73 4.76
CA GLN A 100 6.71 -11.38 5.14
C GLN A 100 6.22 -10.92 6.52
N SER A 101 7.15 -10.73 7.46
CA SER A 101 6.89 -10.21 8.81
C SER A 101 7.93 -9.14 9.17
N GLY A 102 7.75 -7.94 8.63
CA GLY A 102 8.70 -6.83 8.81
C GLY A 102 8.46 -5.67 7.86
N ALA A 103 9.30 -4.65 7.99
CA ALA A 103 9.35 -3.48 7.12
C ALA A 103 10.40 -3.63 6.03
N ILE A 104 10.31 -2.81 5.00
CA ILE A 104 11.38 -2.57 4.02
C ILE A 104 11.92 -1.16 4.26
N ARG A 105 13.23 -1.06 4.51
CA ARG A 105 13.93 0.19 4.82
C ARG A 105 15.09 0.39 3.87
N GLN A 106 15.54 1.63 3.76
CA GLN A 106 16.55 2.04 2.81
C GLN A 106 17.74 2.70 3.49
N SER A 107 18.96 2.26 3.13
CA SER A 107 20.25 2.86 3.48
C SER A 107 20.96 3.49 2.26
N GLY A 108 20.60 3.05 1.04
CA GLY A 108 21.19 3.51 -0.22
C GLY A 108 20.18 3.48 -1.39
N ALA A 109 20.55 4.02 -2.54
CA ALA A 109 19.61 4.22 -3.65
C ALA A 109 19.33 2.93 -4.45
N ILE A 110 18.09 2.74 -4.88
CA ILE A 110 17.72 1.72 -5.86
C ILE A 110 17.60 2.40 -7.24
N GLN A 111 18.31 1.88 -8.23
CA GLN A 111 18.43 2.51 -9.54
C GLN A 111 18.09 1.54 -10.67
N GLN A 112 17.47 2.08 -11.72
CA GLN A 112 17.10 1.38 -12.96
C GLN A 112 16.03 0.29 -12.78
N ALA A 113 15.38 0.24 -11.62
CA ALA A 113 14.51 -0.85 -11.25
C ALA A 113 13.03 -0.60 -11.59
N ALA A 114 12.39 -1.61 -12.15
CA ALA A 114 11.00 -1.91 -11.85
C ALA A 114 10.97 -2.60 -10.47
N LEU A 115 10.38 -1.92 -9.48
CA LEU A 115 10.41 -2.36 -8.08
C LEU A 115 9.04 -2.89 -7.62
N THR A 116 9.04 -4.10 -7.08
CA THR A 116 7.89 -4.68 -6.37
C THR A 116 8.23 -4.92 -4.91
N THR A 117 7.37 -4.46 -4.00
CA THR A 117 7.54 -4.65 -2.55
C THR A 117 6.33 -5.30 -1.90
N ARG A 118 6.59 -6.16 -0.90
CA ARG A 118 5.59 -6.74 -0.01
C ARG A 118 6.07 -6.66 1.43
N SER A 119 5.29 -6.06 2.31
CA SER A 119 5.63 -5.85 3.72
C SER A 119 4.40 -5.99 4.63
N THR A 120 4.65 -6.03 5.94
CA THR A 120 3.61 -5.98 6.99
C THR A 120 3.82 -4.84 7.99
N ALA A 121 4.98 -4.18 7.96
CA ALA A 121 5.30 -3.04 8.81
C ALA A 121 5.71 -1.78 8.01
N GLY A 122 5.32 -1.70 6.73
CA GLY A 122 5.57 -0.56 5.84
C GLY A 122 6.78 -0.71 4.91
N THR A 123 6.91 0.25 4.00
CA THR A 123 7.98 0.35 3.01
C THR A 123 8.45 1.79 2.94
N LEU A 124 9.67 2.09 3.40
CA LEU A 124 10.23 3.43 3.44
C LEU A 124 11.47 3.53 2.55
N LEU A 125 11.32 4.15 1.38
CA LEU A 125 12.35 4.33 0.35
C LEU A 125 12.62 5.83 0.15
N LEU A 126 13.35 6.42 1.09
CA LEU A 126 13.48 7.87 1.23
C LEU A 126 14.72 8.49 0.58
N SER A 127 15.54 7.69 -0.09
CA SER A 127 16.73 8.20 -0.78
C SER A 127 16.36 9.06 -1.98
N THR A 128 16.90 10.28 -2.04
CA THR A 128 16.75 11.16 -3.21
C THR A 128 17.44 10.62 -4.47
N GLY A 129 18.36 9.65 -4.31
CA GLY A 129 19.07 8.98 -5.39
C GLY A 129 18.28 7.88 -6.09
N ASN A 130 17.09 7.52 -5.59
CA ASN A 130 16.24 6.51 -6.24
C ASN A 130 15.89 6.90 -7.68
N ARG A 131 15.99 5.93 -8.57
CA ARG A 131 15.69 6.06 -10.02
C ARG A 131 14.92 4.84 -10.51
N LEU A 132 13.74 4.65 -9.93
CA LEU A 132 12.80 3.61 -10.29
C LEU A 132 12.05 4.01 -11.57
N SER A 133 11.91 3.06 -12.49
CA SER A 133 11.05 3.23 -13.68
C SER A 133 9.60 2.85 -13.36
N SER A 134 9.40 1.88 -12.47
CA SER A 134 8.08 1.53 -11.96
C SER A 134 8.09 1.13 -10.49
N PHE A 135 6.93 1.28 -9.85
CA PHE A 135 6.73 0.91 -8.45
C PHE A 135 5.38 0.24 -8.24
N SER A 136 5.41 -0.95 -7.63
CA SER A 136 4.25 -1.62 -7.07
C SER A 136 4.55 -2.03 -5.63
N ALA A 137 3.58 -1.84 -4.74
CA ALA A 137 3.79 -2.11 -3.33
C ALA A 137 2.51 -2.62 -2.65
N ALA A 138 2.69 -3.57 -1.74
CA ALA A 138 1.63 -4.04 -0.86
C ALA A 138 2.14 -4.07 0.58
N ASN A 139 1.47 -3.36 1.47
CA ASN A 139 1.67 -3.47 2.91
C ASN A 139 0.34 -3.93 3.54
N THR A 140 0.34 -5.09 4.18
CA THR A 140 -0.89 -5.70 4.74
C THR A 140 -1.04 -5.53 6.26
N GLY A 141 -0.06 -4.93 6.92
CA GLY A 141 -0.11 -4.63 8.35
C GLY A 141 0.00 -3.12 8.60
N THR A 142 0.64 -2.74 9.69
CA THR A 142 0.82 -1.33 10.07
C THR A 142 1.89 -0.63 9.22
N GLY A 143 1.94 0.70 9.28
CA GLY A 143 3.05 1.49 8.74
C GLY A 143 2.80 2.00 7.32
N ASP A 144 3.61 2.99 6.94
CA ASP A 144 3.42 3.75 5.71
C ASP A 144 4.13 3.12 4.51
N ILE A 145 3.67 3.48 3.31
CA ILE A 145 4.41 3.31 2.07
C ILE A 145 4.89 4.70 1.64
N GLU A 146 6.20 4.93 1.75
CA GLU A 146 6.82 6.20 1.36
C GLU A 146 7.91 5.99 0.31
N LEU A 147 7.88 6.81 -0.75
CA LEU A 147 8.88 6.80 -1.82
C LEU A 147 9.31 8.22 -2.17
N VAL A 148 10.62 8.45 -2.17
CA VAL A 148 11.26 9.55 -2.90
C VAL A 148 11.92 8.97 -4.14
N ASN A 149 11.68 9.56 -5.31
CA ASN A 149 12.22 9.08 -6.58
C ASN A 149 12.59 10.24 -7.52
N THR A 150 13.50 9.97 -8.47
CA THR A 150 13.87 10.90 -9.55
C THR A 150 13.72 10.20 -10.90
N GLY A 151 13.19 10.92 -11.90
CA GLY A 151 12.89 10.41 -13.23
C GLY A 151 11.39 10.20 -13.44
N VAL A 152 11.02 9.57 -14.56
CA VAL A 152 9.63 9.19 -14.82
C VAL A 152 9.32 7.93 -14.03
N LEU A 153 8.22 7.95 -13.27
CA LEU A 153 7.76 6.86 -12.43
C LEU A 153 6.39 6.37 -12.90
N THR A 154 6.30 5.08 -13.20
CA THR A 154 5.03 4.40 -13.42
C THR A 154 4.58 3.63 -12.17
N THR A 155 3.40 3.90 -11.63
CA THR A 155 2.84 3.08 -10.54
C THR A 155 1.91 2.01 -11.09
N SER A 156 2.16 0.74 -10.75
CA SER A 156 1.39 -0.42 -11.26
C SER A 156 0.39 -0.98 -10.24
N GLY A 157 0.11 -0.23 -9.18
CA GLY A 157 -0.75 -0.64 -8.07
C GLY A 157 -0.02 -0.55 -6.73
N ILE A 158 -0.64 0.15 -5.78
CA ILE A 158 -0.09 0.38 -4.44
C ILE A 158 -1.20 0.22 -3.43
N THR A 159 -1.09 -0.77 -2.55
CA THR A 159 -2.09 -1.04 -1.52
C THR A 159 -1.44 -0.97 -0.14
N ASN A 160 -1.91 -0.07 0.70
CA ASN A 160 -1.53 0.00 2.10
C ASN A 160 -2.76 -0.15 2.99
N THR A 161 -2.85 -1.25 3.74
CA THR A 161 -4.01 -1.52 4.59
C THR A 161 -3.90 -0.93 6.00
N GLY A 162 -2.73 -0.42 6.40
CA GLY A 162 -2.52 0.06 7.78
C GLY A 162 -1.66 1.32 7.92
N GLY A 163 -1.58 2.14 6.87
CA GLY A 163 -0.92 3.43 6.92
C GLY A 163 -1.14 4.26 5.66
N ASN A 164 -0.45 5.38 5.60
CA ASN A 164 -0.51 6.34 4.51
C ASN A 164 0.26 5.84 3.27
N ILE A 165 -0.02 6.46 2.14
CA ILE A 165 0.81 6.37 0.94
C ILE A 165 1.34 7.77 0.63
N LYS A 166 2.66 7.91 0.54
CA LYS A 166 3.31 9.18 0.19
C LYS A 166 4.36 8.96 -0.90
N ILE A 167 4.19 9.63 -2.03
CA ILE A 167 5.17 9.58 -3.13
C ILE A 167 5.58 10.99 -3.47
N THR A 168 6.89 11.25 -3.45
CA THR A 168 7.50 12.47 -3.96
C THR A 168 8.43 12.11 -5.11
N ASN A 169 8.08 12.52 -6.32
CA ASN A 169 8.85 12.20 -7.50
C ASN A 169 9.38 13.47 -8.19
N THR A 170 10.70 13.57 -8.34
CA THR A 170 11.36 14.56 -9.19
C THR A 170 11.27 14.13 -10.64
N GLY A 171 10.12 14.41 -11.24
CA GLY A 171 9.74 14.01 -12.60
C GLY A 171 8.26 13.61 -12.64
N GLY A 172 7.86 12.98 -13.73
CA GLY A 172 6.46 12.60 -13.96
C GLY A 172 6.03 11.37 -13.17
N ILE A 173 4.78 11.34 -12.73
CA ILE A 173 4.12 10.15 -12.18
C ILE A 173 2.97 9.78 -13.12
N SER A 174 2.90 8.52 -13.53
CA SER A 174 1.74 7.94 -14.23
C SER A 174 1.31 6.65 -13.56
N SER A 175 0.04 6.54 -13.15
CA SER A 175 -0.50 5.23 -12.75
C SER A 175 -1.03 4.47 -13.96
N LEU A 176 -0.82 3.14 -13.97
CA LEU A 176 -1.44 2.27 -14.97
C LEU A 176 -2.95 2.23 -14.81
N ASP A 177 -3.66 1.91 -15.90
CA ASP A 177 -5.11 1.84 -15.89
C ASP A 177 -5.66 0.77 -14.95
N GLU A 178 -4.93 -0.34 -14.76
CA GLU A 178 -5.26 -1.40 -13.81
C GLU A 178 -4.58 -1.21 -12.43
N GLY A 179 -3.80 -0.13 -12.26
CA GLY A 179 -2.99 0.12 -11.07
C GLY A 179 -3.68 1.02 -10.04
N LEU A 180 -4.59 0.46 -9.25
CA LEU A 180 -5.23 1.18 -8.12
C LEU A 180 -4.21 1.62 -7.07
N ILE A 181 -4.33 2.85 -6.57
CA ILE A 181 -3.62 3.33 -5.39
C ILE A 181 -4.61 3.39 -4.23
N SER A 182 -4.40 2.60 -3.17
CA SER A 182 -5.36 2.41 -2.08
C SER A 182 -4.70 2.48 -0.71
N ALA A 183 -5.04 3.50 0.08
CA ALA A 183 -4.72 3.61 1.51
C ALA A 183 -6.02 3.45 2.32
N SER A 184 -6.48 2.21 2.50
CA SER A 184 -7.88 1.93 2.88
C SER A 184 -8.19 2.02 4.38
N SER A 185 -7.18 2.06 5.24
CA SER A 185 -7.40 2.19 6.70
C SER A 185 -8.13 3.50 7.03
N PRO A 186 -9.06 3.53 8.01
CA PRO A 186 -9.69 4.77 8.46
C PRO A 186 -8.66 5.86 8.76
N GLY A 187 -8.86 7.04 8.17
CA GLY A 187 -7.96 8.19 8.32
C GLY A 187 -6.64 8.13 7.54
N ALA A 188 -6.31 7.01 6.87
CA ALA A 188 -5.09 6.89 6.09
C ALA A 188 -5.15 7.74 4.82
N LYS A 189 -4.07 8.48 4.56
CA LYS A 189 -3.99 9.48 3.51
C LYS A 189 -3.24 8.98 2.29
N VAL A 190 -3.56 9.56 1.13
CA VAL A 190 -2.74 9.43 -0.09
C VAL A 190 -2.19 10.80 -0.45
N SER A 191 -0.88 10.94 -0.54
CA SER A 191 -0.21 12.15 -0.99
C SER A 191 0.76 11.86 -2.13
N LEU A 192 0.48 12.42 -3.32
CA LEU A 192 1.34 12.29 -4.48
C LEU A 192 1.83 13.68 -4.90
N THR A 193 3.14 13.88 -4.88
CA THR A 193 3.79 15.08 -5.42
C THR A 193 4.62 14.66 -6.63
N ALA A 194 4.15 15.01 -7.82
CA ALA A 194 4.92 14.91 -9.04
C ALA A 194 5.53 16.28 -9.35
N ASN A 195 6.81 16.33 -9.64
CA ASN A 195 7.44 17.53 -10.17
C ASN A 195 7.32 17.56 -11.70
N SER A 196 6.06 17.42 -12.16
CA SER A 196 5.49 17.33 -13.53
C SER A 196 5.80 16.09 -14.39
N PRO A 197 4.81 15.59 -15.17
CA PRO A 197 3.34 15.68 -14.97
C PRO A 197 2.83 14.65 -13.94
N LEU A 198 1.57 14.78 -13.49
CA LEU A 198 0.87 13.74 -12.71
C LEU A 198 -0.34 13.22 -13.50
N SER A 199 -0.38 11.91 -13.78
CA SER A 199 -1.51 11.27 -14.44
C SER A 199 -2.00 10.07 -13.62
N ILE A 200 -3.30 10.07 -13.31
CA ILE A 200 -3.97 8.94 -12.64
C ILE A 200 -4.77 8.17 -13.69
N GLY A 201 -4.40 6.91 -13.90
CA GLY A 201 -5.08 5.94 -14.78
C GLY A 201 -6.46 5.53 -14.29
N ALA A 202 -7.16 4.73 -15.10
CA ALA A 202 -8.58 4.41 -14.94
C ALA A 202 -8.99 3.81 -13.57
N SER A 203 -8.12 3.06 -12.90
CA SER A 203 -8.41 2.49 -11.57
C SER A 203 -8.50 3.53 -10.46
N GLY A 204 -7.87 4.69 -10.61
CA GLY A 204 -8.03 5.80 -9.67
C GLY A 204 -7.27 5.67 -8.34
N ILE A 205 -7.77 6.39 -7.32
CA ILE A 205 -7.22 6.45 -5.97
C ILE A 205 -8.34 6.30 -4.94
N VAL A 206 -8.11 5.49 -3.92
CA VAL A 206 -8.98 5.38 -2.74
C VAL A 206 -8.18 5.66 -1.46
N ALA A 207 -8.72 6.48 -0.57
CA ALA A 207 -8.12 6.75 0.74
C ALA A 207 -9.18 6.72 1.85
N GLY A 208 -8.82 6.22 3.02
CA GLY A 208 -9.66 6.30 4.21
C GLY A 208 -9.74 7.72 4.80
N GLY A 209 -8.75 8.56 4.52
CA GLY A 209 -8.66 9.97 4.90
C GLY A 209 -8.36 10.86 3.68
N ASP A 210 -7.57 11.91 3.86
CA ASP A 210 -7.34 12.92 2.82
C ASP A 210 -6.60 12.37 1.58
N ILE A 211 -6.90 12.97 0.43
CA ILE A 211 -6.11 12.79 -0.80
C ILE A 211 -5.54 14.14 -1.22
N ALA A 212 -4.22 14.21 -1.37
CA ALA A 212 -3.52 15.42 -1.82
C ALA A 212 -2.67 15.10 -3.06
N LEU A 213 -3.03 15.70 -4.19
CA LEU A 213 -2.34 15.54 -5.48
C LEU A 213 -1.72 16.87 -5.91
N VAL A 214 -0.41 16.88 -6.09
CA VAL A 214 0.35 18.08 -6.46
C VAL A 214 1.19 17.78 -7.70
N ALA A 215 1.03 18.61 -8.74
CA ALA A 215 1.92 18.66 -9.88
C ALA A 215 2.62 20.02 -9.94
N THR A 216 3.90 20.08 -9.59
CA THR A 216 4.70 21.31 -9.74
C THR A 216 5.23 21.43 -11.17
N ASN A 217 5.78 22.59 -11.54
CA ASN A 217 6.37 22.87 -12.86
C ASN A 217 7.91 22.77 -12.88
N LEU A 218 8.50 21.95 -12.00
CA LEU A 218 9.95 21.90 -11.82
C LEU A 218 10.70 21.27 -13.01
N THR A 219 10.16 20.22 -13.65
CA THR A 219 10.85 19.53 -14.77
C THR A 219 10.17 19.70 -16.14
N SER A 220 8.89 20.04 -16.16
CA SER A 220 8.03 20.25 -17.32
C SER A 220 6.73 20.94 -16.87
N ALA A 221 5.71 21.03 -17.74
CA ALA A 221 4.43 21.61 -17.36
C ALA A 221 3.76 20.80 -16.23
N GLY A 222 3.46 21.45 -15.09
CA GLY A 222 2.83 20.85 -13.92
C GLY A 222 1.35 20.52 -14.11
N ASN A 223 1.07 19.63 -15.07
CA ASN A 223 -0.27 19.18 -15.39
C ASN A 223 -0.71 18.05 -14.45
N ILE A 224 -2.00 18.05 -14.11
CA ILE A 224 -2.71 16.90 -13.51
C ILE A 224 -3.73 16.37 -14.52
N THR A 225 -3.75 15.06 -14.75
CA THR A 225 -4.79 14.36 -15.52
C THR A 225 -5.41 13.26 -14.65
N LEU A 226 -6.73 13.28 -14.49
CA LEU A 226 -7.49 12.30 -13.70
C LEU A 226 -8.39 11.46 -14.60
N ASN A 227 -7.93 10.26 -15.00
CA ASN A 227 -8.71 9.34 -15.83
C ASN A 227 -9.53 8.34 -15.00
N GLY A 228 -9.12 8.06 -13.76
CA GLY A 228 -9.85 7.21 -12.81
C GLY A 228 -10.49 7.98 -11.65
N PRO A 229 -11.39 7.33 -10.89
CA PRO A 229 -12.09 7.95 -9.77
C PRO A 229 -11.11 8.30 -8.63
N ILE A 230 -11.36 9.42 -7.95
CA ILE A 230 -10.63 9.83 -6.75
C ILE A 230 -11.62 9.84 -5.58
N GLU A 231 -11.44 8.94 -4.62
CA GLU A 231 -12.39 8.75 -3.51
C GLU A 231 -11.69 8.81 -2.16
N SER A 232 -11.99 9.86 -1.40
CA SER A 232 -11.74 9.89 0.03
C SER A 232 -12.99 9.39 0.77
N LYS A 233 -12.81 8.48 1.73
CA LYS A 233 -13.94 7.92 2.51
C LYS A 233 -14.36 8.77 3.71
N ALA A 234 -13.46 9.61 4.24
CA ALA A 234 -13.76 10.43 5.40
C ALA A 234 -13.03 11.79 5.41
N GLY A 235 -12.17 12.06 4.43
CA GLY A 235 -11.32 13.24 4.37
C GLY A 235 -11.72 14.22 3.25
N ALA A 236 -10.81 15.14 2.97
CA ALA A 236 -10.90 16.08 1.85
C ALA A 236 -10.06 15.60 0.65
N VAL A 237 -10.38 16.11 -0.54
CA VAL A 237 -9.50 16.00 -1.71
C VAL A 237 -8.95 17.38 -2.08
N ALA A 238 -7.63 17.49 -2.20
CA ALA A 238 -6.92 18.68 -2.65
C ALA A 238 -6.11 18.39 -3.91
N LEU A 239 -6.36 19.14 -4.98
CA LEU A 239 -5.67 19.05 -6.26
C LEU A 239 -4.95 20.38 -6.54
N THR A 240 -3.65 20.34 -6.80
CA THR A 240 -2.85 21.53 -7.14
C THR A 240 -2.00 21.26 -8.38
N ALA A 241 -2.47 21.75 -9.53
CA ALA A 241 -1.72 21.72 -10.78
C ALA A 241 -1.06 23.08 -11.02
N ALA A 242 0.26 23.13 -11.14
CA ALA A 242 0.97 24.36 -11.48
C ALA A 242 0.65 24.85 -12.91
N ASN A 243 0.18 23.96 -13.78
CA ASN A 243 -0.33 24.29 -15.11
C ASN A 243 -1.77 23.79 -15.27
N ASN A 244 -2.04 22.82 -16.15
CA ASN A 244 -3.41 22.43 -16.48
C ASN A 244 -3.95 21.33 -15.56
N LEU A 245 -5.24 21.37 -15.25
CA LEU A 245 -5.97 20.27 -14.62
C LEU A 245 -7.00 19.72 -15.60
N THR A 246 -6.86 18.45 -15.97
CA THR A 246 -7.86 17.69 -16.73
C THR A 246 -8.52 16.68 -15.81
N GLN A 247 -9.83 16.80 -15.60
CA GLN A 247 -10.62 15.85 -14.84
C GLN A 247 -11.56 15.10 -15.78
N ASN A 248 -11.33 13.80 -15.96
CA ASN A 248 -12.18 12.94 -16.78
C ASN A 248 -13.06 12.00 -15.92
N SER A 249 -12.94 12.02 -14.59
CA SER A 249 -13.66 11.11 -13.71
C SER A 249 -14.21 11.81 -12.45
N SER A 250 -14.81 11.03 -11.54
CA SER A 250 -15.35 11.52 -10.27
C SER A 250 -14.26 11.88 -9.28
N VAL A 251 -14.52 12.93 -8.49
CA VAL A 251 -13.74 13.31 -7.31
C VAL A 251 -14.69 13.46 -6.13
N LEU A 252 -14.61 12.54 -5.16
CA LEU A 252 -15.54 12.44 -4.04
C LEU A 252 -14.79 12.54 -2.72
N ALA A 253 -15.23 13.44 -1.84
CA ALA A 253 -14.61 13.65 -0.54
C ALA A 253 -15.59 14.25 0.48
N PRO A 254 -15.98 13.54 1.54
CA PRO A 254 -16.96 14.03 2.51
C PRO A 254 -16.64 15.38 3.16
N LEU A 255 -15.36 15.73 3.31
CA LEU A 255 -14.93 17.03 3.86
C LEU A 255 -14.67 18.09 2.78
N GLY A 256 -15.03 17.80 1.53
CA GLY A 256 -14.98 18.72 0.42
C GLY A 256 -13.84 18.47 -0.57
N VAL A 257 -14.01 19.07 -1.75
CA VAL A 257 -13.08 18.99 -2.87
C VAL A 257 -12.56 20.39 -3.18
N SER A 258 -11.24 20.55 -3.19
CA SER A 258 -10.56 21.77 -3.63
C SER A 258 -9.63 21.45 -4.80
N ALA A 259 -9.72 22.25 -5.86
CA ALA A 259 -8.89 22.08 -7.03
C ALA A 259 -8.39 23.43 -7.54
N ALA A 260 -7.08 23.54 -7.77
CA ALA A 260 -6.44 24.71 -8.33
C ALA A 260 -5.60 24.33 -9.54
N ALA A 261 -5.79 25.06 -10.63
CA ALA A 261 -4.97 24.98 -11.83
C ALA A 261 -4.34 26.35 -12.13
N GLY A 262 -3.03 26.39 -12.38
CA GLY A 262 -2.34 27.62 -12.81
C GLY A 262 -2.67 28.02 -14.25
N GLY A 263 -2.95 27.02 -15.11
CA GLY A 263 -3.22 27.16 -16.54
C GLY A 263 -4.72 27.06 -16.84
N THR A 264 -5.17 25.94 -17.38
CA THR A 264 -6.58 25.69 -17.72
C THR A 264 -7.20 24.57 -16.88
N LEU A 265 -8.54 24.62 -16.75
CA LEU A 265 -9.34 23.51 -16.26
C LEU A 265 -10.10 22.89 -17.43
N THR A 266 -9.91 21.60 -17.67
CA THR A 266 -10.64 20.80 -18.66
C THR A 266 -11.48 19.76 -17.95
N LEU A 267 -12.79 19.78 -18.16
CA LEU A 267 -13.74 18.83 -17.56
C LEU A 267 -14.26 17.89 -18.64
N GLY A 268 -14.01 16.59 -18.49
CA GLY A 268 -14.54 15.55 -19.36
C GLY A 268 -16.04 15.31 -19.15
N PRO A 269 -16.72 14.57 -20.05
CA PRO A 269 -18.17 14.34 -19.97
C PRO A 269 -18.63 13.63 -18.68
N THR A 270 -17.76 12.82 -18.10
CA THR A 270 -17.94 12.03 -16.88
C THR A 270 -17.40 12.71 -15.62
N ALA A 271 -16.87 13.93 -15.74
CA ALA A 271 -16.34 14.69 -14.62
C ALA A 271 -17.46 15.05 -13.63
N THR A 272 -17.30 14.61 -12.38
CA THR A 272 -18.18 15.00 -11.28
C THR A 272 -17.39 15.30 -10.03
N SER A 273 -17.87 16.23 -9.20
CA SER A 273 -17.31 16.46 -7.86
C SER A 273 -18.42 16.55 -6.83
N GLY A 274 -18.33 15.71 -5.81
CA GLY A 274 -19.37 15.53 -4.80
C GLY A 274 -18.94 15.97 -3.41
N TYR A 275 -19.95 16.13 -2.54
CA TYR A 275 -19.87 16.58 -1.14
C TYR A 275 -19.35 18.02 -0.99
N GLN A 276 -20.18 18.89 -0.38
CA GLN A 276 -19.81 20.27 -0.16
C GLN A 276 -18.84 20.40 1.03
N PRO A 277 -17.90 21.36 1.00
CA PRO A 277 -17.69 22.37 -0.04
C PRO A 277 -16.97 21.83 -1.29
N VAL A 278 -17.33 22.35 -2.47
CA VAL A 278 -16.62 22.08 -3.73
C VAL A 278 -16.12 23.42 -4.29
N SER A 279 -14.81 23.57 -4.47
CA SER A 279 -14.20 24.79 -4.98
C SER A 279 -13.17 24.49 -6.06
N TYR A 280 -13.31 25.14 -7.22
CA TYR A 280 -12.37 25.07 -8.32
C TYR A 280 -11.83 26.46 -8.63
N GLN A 281 -10.54 26.57 -8.86
CA GLN A 281 -9.88 27.81 -9.23
C GLN A 281 -8.97 27.60 -10.44
N VAL A 282 -8.97 28.60 -11.32
CA VAL A 282 -8.04 28.71 -12.44
C VAL A 282 -7.34 30.05 -12.33
N ASN A 283 -6.00 30.04 -12.27
CA ASN A 283 -5.20 31.24 -12.06
C ASN A 283 -5.67 32.08 -10.85
N SER A 284 -5.97 31.40 -9.73
CA SER A 284 -6.53 31.96 -8.48
C SER A 284 -7.93 32.58 -8.60
N LEU A 285 -8.61 32.46 -9.74
CA LEU A 285 -9.98 32.91 -9.93
C LEU A 285 -10.95 31.73 -9.79
N PRO A 286 -12.05 31.87 -9.03
CA PRO A 286 -13.07 30.82 -8.95
C PRO A 286 -13.67 30.51 -10.33
N VAL A 287 -13.85 29.22 -10.61
CA VAL A 287 -14.54 28.73 -11.81
C VAL A 287 -15.67 27.79 -11.42
N ALA A 288 -16.61 27.56 -12.34
CA ALA A 288 -17.70 26.62 -12.11
C ALA A 288 -17.13 25.20 -11.87
N PRO A 289 -17.50 24.52 -10.76
CA PRO A 289 -17.08 23.15 -10.53
C PRO A 289 -17.76 22.21 -11.54
N PRO A 290 -17.22 20.99 -11.74
CA PRO A 290 -17.95 19.92 -12.43
C PRO A 290 -19.28 19.63 -11.72
N ARG A 291 -20.20 19.00 -12.45
CA ARG A 291 -21.53 18.67 -11.92
C ARG A 291 -21.39 17.82 -10.65
N SER A 292 -22.30 17.98 -9.71
CA SER A 292 -22.42 17.01 -8.63
C SER A 292 -22.79 15.63 -9.20
N PRO A 293 -22.33 14.52 -8.59
CA PRO A 293 -22.80 13.20 -8.96
C PRO A 293 -24.32 13.20 -8.94
N ALA A 294 -24.96 12.55 -9.91
CA ALA A 294 -26.39 12.30 -9.82
C ALA A 294 -26.61 11.57 -8.50
N SER A 295 -27.30 12.22 -7.57
CA SER A 295 -27.64 11.61 -6.31
C SER A 295 -28.39 10.31 -6.59
N SER A 296 -27.96 9.17 -6.05
CA SER A 296 -28.91 8.09 -5.76
C SER A 296 -29.82 8.51 -4.60
N ASN A 297 -30.44 9.70 -4.69
CA ASN A 297 -31.50 10.11 -3.78
C ASN A 297 -32.82 9.39 -4.15
N SER A 298 -32.76 8.08 -4.39
CA SER A 298 -33.97 7.31 -4.19
C SER A 298 -34.13 7.19 -2.68
N ALA A 299 -35.27 7.60 -2.15
CA ALA A 299 -35.60 7.43 -0.74
C ALA A 299 -35.39 5.97 -0.27
N THR A 300 -35.40 4.99 -1.19
CA THR A 300 -35.05 3.59 -0.89
C THR A 300 -33.60 3.37 -0.46
N ASP A 301 -32.62 4.15 -0.92
CA ASP A 301 -31.19 3.94 -0.59
C ASP A 301 -30.88 4.48 0.82
N LEU A 302 -31.52 5.59 1.19
CA LEU A 302 -31.48 6.13 2.56
C LEU A 302 -32.23 5.20 3.53
N VAL A 303 -33.32 4.57 3.09
CA VAL A 303 -34.05 3.55 3.86
C VAL A 303 -33.20 2.28 4.00
N VAL A 304 -32.44 1.86 2.99
CA VAL A 304 -31.51 0.73 3.10
C VAL A 304 -30.36 1.08 4.06
N ALA A 305 -29.80 2.29 4.02
CA ALA A 305 -28.78 2.74 4.98
C ALA A 305 -29.31 2.89 6.42
N LEU A 306 -30.58 3.30 6.59
CA LEU A 306 -31.25 3.31 7.90
C LEU A 306 -31.65 1.90 8.36
N MET A 307 -32.02 1.00 7.45
CA MET A 307 -32.40 -0.38 7.78
C MET A 307 -31.17 -1.23 8.10
N THR A 308 -30.03 -1.02 7.42
CA THR A 308 -28.78 -1.72 7.75
C THR A 308 -28.18 -1.28 9.08
N THR A 309 -28.45 -0.05 9.52
CA THR A 309 -28.10 0.42 10.88
C THR A 309 -29.13 0.03 11.94
N ALA A 310 -30.36 -0.31 11.54
CA ALA A 310 -31.39 -0.85 12.44
C ALA A 310 -31.37 -2.38 12.57
N THR A 311 -30.67 -3.09 11.70
CA THR A 311 -30.48 -4.54 11.75
C THR A 311 -29.07 -4.91 12.23
N ASP A 312 -28.69 -4.45 13.42
CA ASP A 312 -27.75 -5.19 14.25
C ASP A 312 -28.57 -6.19 15.09
N PRO A 313 -28.53 -7.51 14.80
CA PRO A 313 -29.15 -8.47 15.68
C PRO A 313 -28.32 -8.59 16.96
N VAL A 314 -28.93 -8.11 18.05
CA VAL A 314 -28.60 -8.51 19.41
C VAL A 314 -28.39 -10.02 19.46
N VAL A 315 -27.24 -10.42 19.98
CA VAL A 315 -26.87 -11.81 20.27
C VAL A 315 -27.95 -12.48 21.13
N ASP A 316 -28.57 -13.49 20.51
CA ASP A 316 -29.11 -14.74 21.06
C ASP A 316 -29.39 -14.83 22.57
N ARG A 317 -30.68 -14.81 22.93
CA ARG A 317 -31.22 -15.68 24.00
C ARG A 317 -32.57 -16.28 23.58
N SER A 318 -32.50 -17.56 23.22
CA SER A 318 -33.51 -18.62 23.41
C SER A 318 -34.87 -18.52 22.69
N VAL A 319 -34.94 -19.19 21.54
CA VAL A 319 -35.93 -20.20 21.08
C VAL A 319 -37.37 -20.18 21.68
N THR A 320 -38.29 -19.59 20.89
CA THR A 320 -39.68 -19.94 20.45
C THR A 320 -40.49 -21.13 21.04
N PRO A 321 -41.83 -21.25 20.79
CA PRO A 321 -42.86 -20.24 20.47
C PRO A 321 -44.27 -20.46 21.11
N LEU A 322 -45.09 -19.39 21.04
CA LEU A 322 -46.56 -19.29 20.98
C LEU A 322 -47.45 -20.35 21.66
N GLU A 323 -48.29 -19.90 22.60
CA GLU A 323 -49.69 -20.35 22.63
C GLU A 323 -50.66 -19.25 23.09
N SER A 324 -51.73 -19.14 22.30
CA SER A 324 -52.97 -18.36 22.35
C SER A 324 -53.37 -17.60 23.63
N LEU A 325 -53.71 -16.31 23.42
CA LEU A 325 -54.73 -15.59 24.20
C LEU A 325 -56.10 -16.25 23.98
N ILE A 326 -56.53 -17.08 24.93
CA ILE A 326 -57.93 -17.47 25.11
C ILE A 326 -58.35 -17.12 26.54
N THR A 327 -59.28 -16.17 26.61
CA THR A 327 -60.29 -15.82 27.62
C THR A 327 -60.19 -16.35 29.06
N LYS A 328 -60.30 -15.40 30.00
CA LYS A 328 -60.94 -15.51 31.34
C LYS A 328 -61.95 -16.67 31.43
N ASP A 329 -61.84 -17.56 32.43
CA ASP A 329 -62.67 -17.58 33.65
C ASP A 329 -62.30 -18.78 34.57
N LYS A 330 -62.43 -18.56 35.89
CA LYS A 330 -62.74 -19.50 36.99
C LYS A 330 -61.94 -20.79 37.31
N ASP A 331 -61.62 -20.85 38.61
CA ASP A 331 -61.76 -21.98 39.55
C ASP A 331 -60.72 -23.13 39.65
N ARG A 332 -60.29 -23.32 40.92
CA ARG A 332 -59.98 -24.57 41.66
C ARG A 332 -58.60 -25.25 41.60
N ASP A 333 -57.94 -25.17 42.78
CA ASP A 333 -57.54 -26.27 43.69
C ASP A 333 -56.63 -27.44 43.26
N ARG A 334 -55.72 -27.76 44.23
CA ARG A 334 -54.96 -29.00 44.53
C ARG A 334 -53.67 -29.24 43.72
N ASP A 335 -52.48 -29.20 44.34
CA ASP A 335 -51.89 -30.06 45.39
C ASP A 335 -51.35 -31.41 44.85
N SER A 336 -50.21 -31.82 45.43
CA SER A 336 -49.56 -33.14 45.39
C SER A 336 -48.64 -33.41 44.19
N SER A 337 -47.44 -34.00 44.28
CA SER A 337 -46.56 -34.47 45.36
C SER A 337 -45.34 -35.14 44.70
N LYS A 338 -44.17 -35.10 45.37
CA LYS A 338 -43.16 -36.19 45.48
C LYS A 338 -42.41 -36.63 44.20
N ALA A 339 -41.15 -37.08 44.21
CA ALA A 339 -40.12 -37.28 45.24
C ALA A 339 -38.81 -37.66 44.51
N LEU A 340 -37.68 -37.33 45.15
CA LEU A 340 -36.39 -38.07 45.28
C LEU A 340 -35.86 -38.90 44.08
N ILE A 341 -34.57 -38.84 43.75
CA ILE A 341 -33.55 -39.75 44.32
C ILE A 341 -32.12 -39.23 44.04
N VAL A 342 -31.24 -39.60 44.98
CA VAL A 342 -29.85 -39.25 45.25
C VAL A 342 -28.86 -40.27 44.62
N SER A 343 -27.61 -39.81 44.42
CA SER A 343 -26.33 -40.54 44.57
C SER A 343 -25.57 -41.06 43.34
N GLU A 344 -24.49 -40.34 43.05
CA GLU A 344 -23.06 -40.72 42.93
C GLU A 344 -22.58 -41.97 42.16
N GLY A 345 -21.49 -41.78 41.39
CA GLY A 345 -20.44 -42.80 41.23
C GLY A 345 -19.57 -42.74 39.96
N GLN A 346 -18.36 -42.18 40.09
CA GLN A 346 -17.04 -42.55 39.47
C GLN A 346 -16.89 -42.57 37.92
N VAL A 347 -15.96 -41.84 37.26
CA VAL A 347 -14.46 -41.90 37.22
C VAL A 347 -13.97 -43.31 36.79
N CYS A 348 -13.16 -43.60 35.75
CA CYS A 348 -12.05 -42.92 35.06
C CYS A 348 -11.79 -43.52 33.65
N ARG A 349 -10.90 -42.84 32.91
CA ARG A 349 -10.23 -43.03 31.59
C ARG A 349 -9.61 -44.42 31.27
N PRO A 350 -9.18 -44.68 30.00
CA PRO A 350 -7.94 -44.14 29.41
C PRO A 350 -8.13 -42.95 28.45
#